data_AF-A0A815SHY6-F1
#
_entry.id   AF-A0A815SHY6-F1
#
_cell.length_a   1.000
_cell.length_b   1.000
_cell.length_c   1.000
_cell.angle_alpha   90.00
_cell.angle_beta   90.00
_cell.angle_gamma   90.00
#
_symmetry.space_group_name_H-M   'P 1'
#
loop_
_entity.id
_entity.type
_entity.pdbx_description
1 polymer ?
#
loop_
_entity_poly.entity_id
_entity_poly.type
_entity_poly.pdbx_seq_one_letter_code
_entity_poly.pdbx_strand_id
1 'polypeptide(L)'
;AKDLIRMMLTVEPANRPTINQILENRWLSEYNSVLQAPLNTPQVLAEEAPQRSAVTVAIRNANGDNRLEDTDDDGNNSITFSITNNILFRRRQRRRALRNVV
;
A
#
# COMPACT_ATOMS: atom_id res chain seq x y z
N ALA A 1 -7.41 -12.79 -20.57
CA ALA A 1 -7.79 -12.62 -19.15
C ALA A 1 -6.57 -12.63 -18.23
N LYS A 2 -5.89 -13.77 -18.04
CA LYS A 2 -4.78 -13.88 -17.07
C LYS A 2 -3.62 -12.92 -17.38
N ASP A 3 -3.32 -12.70 -18.66
CA ASP A 3 -2.25 -11.78 -19.06
C ASP A 3 -2.61 -10.31 -18.76
N LEU A 4 -3.88 -9.93 -18.91
CA LEU A 4 -4.35 -8.60 -18.52
C LEU A 4 -4.16 -8.36 -17.02
N ILE A 5 -4.48 -9.36 -16.18
CA ILE A 5 -4.27 -9.27 -14.72
C ILE A 5 -2.78 -9.10 -14.40
N ARG A 6 -1.90 -9.88 -15.03
CA ARG A 6 -0.45 -9.77 -14.83
C ARG A 6 0.08 -8.40 -15.23
N MET A 7 -0.39 -7.85 -16.36
CA MET A 7 -0.03 -6.50 -16.79
C MET A 7 -0.47 -5.45 -15.76
N MET A 8 -1.70 -5.53 -15.25
CA MET A 8 -2.22 -4.59 -14.26
C MET A 8 -1.49 -4.67 -12.90
N LEU A 9 -1.01 -5.86 -12.53
CA LEU A 9 -0.28 -6.11 -11.28
C LEU A 9 1.25 -5.99 -11.44
N THR A 10 1.72 -5.22 -12.43
CA THR A 10 3.16 -4.91 -12.57
C THR A 10 3.64 -4.13 -11.35
N VAL A 11 4.70 -4.65 -10.70
CA VAL A 11 5.29 -4.09 -9.46
C VAL A 11 5.85 -2.69 -9.72
N GLU A 12 6.66 -2.55 -10.77
CA GLU A 12 7.25 -1.27 -11.16
C GLU A 12 6.17 -0.33 -11.74
N PRO A 13 5.85 0.80 -11.09
CA PRO A 13 4.78 1.68 -11.54
C PRO A 13 5.02 2.27 -12.93
N ALA A 14 6.29 2.57 -13.27
CA ALA A 14 6.65 3.13 -14.58
C ALA A 14 6.38 2.19 -15.75
N ASN A 15 6.37 0.87 -15.49
CA ASN A 15 6.10 -0.16 -16.48
C ASN A 15 4.62 -0.60 -16.52
N ARG A 16 3.80 -0.11 -15.58
CA ARG A 16 2.39 -0.46 -15.51
C ARG A 16 1.64 0.22 -16.67
N PRO A 17 0.77 -0.50 -17.40
CA PRO A 17 0.03 0.09 -18.51
C PRO A 17 -0.89 1.20 -18.02
N THR A 18 -1.06 2.22 -18.87
CA THR A 18 -2.03 3.28 -18.65
C THR A 18 -3.46 2.77 -18.84
N ILE A 19 -4.44 3.52 -18.35
CA ILE A 19 -5.85 3.15 -18.50
C ILE A 19 -6.27 3.01 -19.98
N ASN A 20 -5.75 3.85 -20.87
CA ASN A 20 -6.05 3.79 -22.31
C ASN A 20 -5.56 2.47 -22.92
N GLN A 21 -4.33 2.07 -22.61
CA GLN A 21 -3.76 0.80 -23.06
C GLN A 21 -4.52 -0.42 -22.51
N ILE A 22 -5.06 -0.32 -21.28
CA ILE A 22 -5.89 -1.36 -20.69
C ILE A 22 -7.21 -1.50 -21.45
N LEU A 23 -7.88 -0.38 -21.76
CA LEU A 23 -9.17 -0.38 -22.46
C LEU A 23 -9.08 -0.95 -23.89
N GLU A 24 -7.94 -0.79 -24.54
CA GLU A 24 -7.66 -1.39 -25.86
C GLU A 24 -7.49 -2.92 -25.80
N ASN A 25 -7.24 -3.49 -24.62
CA ASN A 25 -7.05 -4.93 -24.49
C ASN A 25 -8.29 -5.70 -24.96
N ARG A 26 -8.07 -6.73 -25.79
CA ARG A 26 -9.13 -7.56 -26.37
C ARG A 26 -10.19 -8.06 -25.39
N TRP A 27 -9.78 -8.36 -24.15
CA TRP A 27 -10.71 -8.83 -23.11
C TRP A 27 -11.74 -7.76 -22.68
N LEU A 28 -11.43 -6.48 -22.88
CA LEU A 28 -12.30 -5.35 -22.60
C LEU A 28 -12.90 -4.76 -23.88
N SER A 29 -12.10 -4.56 -24.94
CA SER A 29 -12.57 -3.97 -26.19
C SER A 29 -13.57 -4.85 -26.93
N GLU A 30 -13.40 -6.17 -26.86
CA GLU A 30 -14.31 -7.16 -27.46
C GLU A 30 -15.14 -7.88 -26.38
N TYR A 31 -15.55 -7.20 -25.31
CA TYR A 31 -16.23 -7.84 -24.16
C TYR A 31 -17.47 -8.67 -24.54
N ASN A 32 -18.21 -8.28 -25.59
CA ASN A 32 -19.36 -9.03 -26.10
C ASN A 32 -19.00 -10.39 -26.72
N SER A 33 -17.73 -10.60 -27.09
CA SER A 33 -17.22 -11.83 -27.70
C SER A 33 -16.56 -12.77 -26.68
N VAL A 34 -16.43 -12.34 -25.43
CA VAL A 34 -15.79 -13.11 -24.37
C VAL A 34 -16.65 -14.33 -24.02
N LEU A 35 -16.00 -15.48 -23.89
CA LEU A 35 -16.65 -16.73 -23.51
C LEU A 35 -17.38 -16.59 -22.17
N GLN A 36 -18.67 -16.93 -22.16
CA GLN A 36 -19.49 -16.99 -20.95
C GLN A 36 -19.27 -18.29 -20.19
N ALA A 37 -18.01 -18.56 -19.83
CA ALA A 37 -17.69 -19.70 -18.98
C ALA A 37 -18.22 -19.45 -17.56
N PRO A 38 -18.87 -20.43 -16.92
CA PRO A 38 -19.32 -20.28 -15.54
C PRO A 38 -18.12 -20.06 -14.62
N LEU A 39 -18.24 -19.08 -13.73
CA LEU A 39 -17.22 -18.76 -12.74
C LEU A 39 -17.66 -19.25 -11.37
N ASN A 40 -16.71 -19.74 -10.58
CA ASN A 40 -16.96 -20.20 -9.21
C ASN A 40 -16.95 -19.05 -8.19
N THR A 41 -16.80 -17.79 -8.64
CA THR A 41 -16.74 -16.61 -7.78
C THR A 41 -17.90 -16.51 -6.77
N PRO A 42 -19.19 -16.71 -7.11
CA PRO A 42 -20.26 -16.63 -6.11
C PRO A 42 -20.17 -17.73 -5.06
N GLN A 43 -19.79 -18.95 -5.45
CA GLN A 43 -19.64 -20.08 -4.53
C GLN A 43 -18.49 -19.83 -3.55
N VAL A 44 -17.30 -19.49 -4.06
CA VAL A 44 -16.12 -19.22 -3.23
C VAL A 44 -16.36 -18.04 -2.29
N LEU A 45 -17.03 -16.97 -2.74
CA LEU A 45 -17.35 -15.83 -1.88
C LEU A 45 -18.33 -16.18 -0.74
N ALA A 46 -19.20 -17.18 -0.94
CA ALA A 46 -20.09 -17.67 0.10
C ALA A 46 -19.33 -18.56 1.11
N GLU A 47 -18.46 -19.46 0.62
CA GLU A 47 -17.63 -20.34 1.44
C GLU A 47 -16.62 -19.55 2.28
N GLU A 48 -15.97 -18.55 1.69
CA GLU A 48 -14.93 -17.74 2.34
C GLU A 48 -15.46 -16.45 2.97
N ALA A 49 -16.79 -16.33 3.14
CA ALA A 49 -17.42 -15.20 3.83
C ALA A 49 -16.72 -14.73 5.13
N PRO A 50 -16.29 -15.62 6.05
CA PRO A 50 -15.59 -15.19 7.27
C PRO A 50 -14.22 -14.55 6.99
N GLN A 51 -13.53 -14.93 5.91
CA GLN A 51 -12.20 -14.43 5.56
C GLN A 51 -12.25 -13.08 4.81
N ARG A 52 -13.42 -12.69 4.28
CA ARG A 52 -13.58 -11.47 3.47
C ARG A 52 -13.11 -10.20 4.20
N SER A 53 -13.33 -10.09 5.51
CA SER A 53 -12.89 -8.95 6.31
C SER A 53 -11.36 -8.82 6.37
N ALA A 54 -10.65 -9.94 6.49
CA ALA A 54 -9.19 -9.95 6.48
C ALA A 54 -8.64 -9.52 5.12
N VAL A 55 -9.25 -9.99 4.02
CA VAL A 55 -8.86 -9.62 2.65
C VAL A 55 -9.07 -8.13 2.40
N THR A 56 -10.19 -7.54 2.82
CA THR A 56 -10.45 -6.11 2.62
C THR A 56 -9.49 -5.23 3.42
N VAL A 57 -9.11 -5.64 4.64
CA VAL A 57 -8.08 -4.96 5.44
C VAL A 57 -6.72 -5.05 4.75
N ALA A 58 -6.35 -6.23 4.24
CA ALA A 58 -5.09 -6.40 3.52
C ALA A 58 -5.01 -5.52 2.27
N ILE A 59 -6.09 -5.44 1.49
CA ILE A 59 -6.17 -4.55 0.31
C ILE A 59 -6.04 -3.08 0.73
N ARG A 60 -6.70 -2.67 1.81
CA ARG A 60 -6.59 -1.29 2.32
C ARG A 60 -5.15 -0.94 2.69
N ASN A 61 -4.47 -1.83 3.41
CA ASN A 61 -3.09 -1.62 3.83
C ASN A 61 -2.15 -1.55 2.62
N ALA A 62 -2.27 -2.49 1.68
CA ALA A 62 -1.48 -2.49 0.45
C ALA A 62 -1.71 -1.22 -0.39
N ASN A 63 -2.94 -0.71 -0.46
CA ASN A 63 -3.23 0.55 -1.15
C ASN A 63 -2.62 1.77 -0.44
N GLY A 64 -2.51 1.73 0.88
CA GLY A 64 -1.79 2.75 1.67
C GLY A 64 -0.31 2.77 1.30
N ASP A 65 0.36 1.62 1.35
CA ASP A 65 1.79 1.50 1.03
C ASP A 65 2.12 1.89 -0.43
N ASN A 66 1.19 1.66 -1.36
CA ASN A 66 1.37 1.96 -2.79
C ASN A 66 0.91 3.36 -3.20
N ARG A 67 0.23 4.10 -2.32
CA ARG A 67 -0.06 5.53 -2.54
C ARG A 67 1.10 6.31 -1.95
N LEU A 68 1.64 7.24 -2.73
CA LEU A 68 2.34 8.36 -2.14
C LEU A 68 1.29 9.10 -1.32
N GLU A 69 1.43 9.11 0.00
CA GLU A 69 0.68 10.05 0.83
C GLU A 69 0.97 11.44 0.24
N ASP A 70 -0.08 12.18 -0.08
CA ASP A 70 0.05 13.57 -0.47
C ASP A 70 0.96 14.22 0.57
N THR A 71 2.02 14.88 0.10
CA THR A 71 2.93 15.67 0.92
C THR A 71 2.17 16.87 1.47
N ASP A 72 1.27 16.62 2.42
CA ASP A 72 1.06 17.46 3.58
C ASP A 72 2.07 17.02 4.67
N ASP A 73 3.29 16.64 4.25
CA ASP A 73 4.44 16.73 5.16
C ASP A 73 4.58 18.23 5.42
N ASP A 74 4.05 18.67 6.56
CA ASP A 74 4.44 19.90 7.22
C ASP A 74 5.96 19.90 7.27
N GLY A 75 6.54 20.51 6.23
CA GLY A 75 7.79 20.05 5.68
C GLY A 75 8.82 19.89 6.77
N ASN A 76 9.39 18.70 6.88
CA ASN A 76 10.58 18.49 7.67
C ASN A 76 10.34 18.97 9.12
N ASN A 77 9.83 18.09 9.99
CA ASN A 77 10.09 18.22 11.42
C ASN A 77 11.60 18.06 11.62
N SER A 78 12.37 19.10 11.24
CA SER A 78 13.58 19.55 11.88
C SER A 78 13.33 19.22 13.32
N ILE A 79 14.05 18.21 13.82
CA ILE A 79 13.98 17.74 15.18
C ILE A 79 14.26 18.98 16.01
N THR A 80 13.20 19.73 16.34
CA THR A 80 13.30 20.90 17.16
C THR A 80 13.71 20.27 18.48
N PHE A 81 14.94 20.58 18.87
CA PHE A 81 15.63 20.10 20.06
C PHE A 81 14.76 20.16 21.33
N SER A 82 13.65 20.90 21.26
CA SER A 82 12.70 21.22 22.30
C SER A 82 11.50 20.26 22.43
N ILE A 83 11.18 19.38 21.47
CA ILE A 83 10.04 18.46 21.61
C ILE A 83 10.46 17.14 22.27
N THR A 84 10.54 17.25 23.60
CA THR A 84 10.13 16.30 24.65
C THR A 84 9.88 14.83 24.25
N ASN A 85 10.54 13.92 24.98
CA ASN A 85 10.57 12.44 24.89
C ASN A 85 11.67 11.76 24.06
N ASN A 86 12.70 12.49 23.61
CA ASN A 86 13.87 11.85 22.99
C ASN A 86 14.72 11.08 24.02
N ILE A 87 14.78 9.74 23.90
CA ILE A 87 15.61 8.83 24.71
C ILE A 87 17.09 9.27 24.70
N LEU A 88 17.56 9.84 23.59
CA LEU A 88 18.94 10.33 23.45
C LEU A 88 19.22 11.53 24.36
N PHE A 89 18.24 12.43 24.54
CA PHE A 89 18.39 13.58 25.44
C PHE A 89 18.46 13.11 26.90
N ARG A 90 17.58 12.19 27.32
CA ARG A 90 17.63 11.58 28.66
C ARG A 90 18.97 10.86 28.90
N ARG A 91 19.49 10.14 27.90
CA ARG A 91 20.80 9.48 27.97
C ARG A 91 21.95 10.49 28.05
N ARG A 92 21.86 11.63 27.35
CA ARG A 92 22.87 12.70 27.38
C ARG A 92 22.90 13.43 28.72
N GLN A 93 21.75 13.71 29.32
CA GLN A 93 21.67 14.32 30.66
C GLN A 93 22.28 13.41 31.74
N ARG A 94 21.95 12.11 31.74
CA ARG A 94 22.53 11.15 32.70
C ARG A 94 24.06 11.08 32.61
N ARG A 95 24.62 11.08 31.39
CA ARG A 95 26.09 11.09 31.19
C ARG A 95 26.76 12.37 31.68
N ARG A 96 26.09 13.52 31.60
CA ARG A 96 26.61 14.79 32.14
C ARG A 96 26.58 14.82 33.66
N ALA A 97 25.50 14.35 34.27
CA ALA A 97 25.38 14.27 35.73
C ALA A 97 26.48 13.39 36.35
N LEU A 98 26.80 12.26 35.72
CA LEU A 98 27.87 11.36 36.18
C LEU A 98 29.29 11.91 36.00
N ARG A 99 29.49 12.90 35.12
CA ARG A 99 30.80 13.55 34.90
C ARG A 99 31.11 14.66 35.90
N ASN A 100 30.10 15.23 36.55
CA ASN A 100 30.27 16.33 37.51
C ASN A 100 30.38 15.86 38.97
N VAL A 101 30.49 14.54 39.19
CA VAL A 101 30.56 13.89 40.53
C VAL A 101 31.93 13.22 40.77
N VAL A 102 32.92 13.54 39.94
CA VAL A 102 34.35 13.21 40.12
C VAL A 102 35.13 14.50 40.11
#